data_AF-A0A846TXM1-F1
#
_entry.id   AF-A0A846TXM1-F1
#
_cell.length_a   1.000
_cell.length_b   1.000
_cell.length_c   1.000
_cell.angle_alpha   90.00
_cell.angle_beta   90.00
_cell.angle_gamma   90.00
#
_symmetry.space_group_name_H-M   'P 1'
#
loop_
_entity.id
_entity.type
_entity.pdbx_description
1 polymer ?
#
loop_
_entity_poly.entity_id
_entity_poly.type
_entity_poly.pdbx_seq_one_letter_code
_entity_poly.pdbx_strand_id
1 'polypeptide(L)' 'MSTSPTAPHRSQEAFHGVTDPHALSAQEVMDHLDVDPHTGLQCAQADARREHVGPNKLPDPARATWWCASSSTSTMS' A
#
# COMPACT_ATOMS: atom_id res chain seq x y z
N MET A 1 24.04 19.29 -11.63
CA MET A 1 22.83 19.04 -10.81
C MET A 1 21.95 18.10 -11.60
N SER A 2 22.07 16.79 -11.37
CA SER A 2 21.30 15.78 -12.13
C SER A 2 20.04 15.45 -11.36
N THR A 3 18.90 15.90 -11.86
CA THR A 3 17.57 15.54 -11.36
C THR A 3 17.22 14.15 -11.85
N SER A 4 17.20 13.17 -10.94
CA SER A 4 16.67 11.84 -11.21
C SER A 4 15.21 11.93 -11.68
N PRO A 5 14.78 11.12 -12.65
CA PRO A 5 13.37 11.06 -13.03
C PRO A 5 12.57 10.45 -11.89
N THR A 6 11.72 11.26 -11.27
CA THR A 6 10.66 10.80 -10.37
C THR A 6 9.80 9.81 -11.14
N ALA A 7 9.93 8.52 -10.80
CA ALA A 7 9.00 7.50 -11.27
C ALA A 7 7.57 7.98 -11.01
N PRO A 8 6.62 7.79 -11.94
CA PRO A 8 5.26 8.25 -11.74
C PRO A 8 4.76 7.59 -10.46
N HIS A 9 4.56 8.41 -9.43
CA HIS A 9 3.75 8.09 -8.28
C HIS A 9 2.42 7.62 -8.88
N ARG A 10 2.22 6.30 -8.97
CA ARG A 10 0.92 5.72 -9.35
C ARG A 10 -0.05 6.45 -8.42
N SER A 11 -0.86 7.33 -9.00
CA SER A 11 -1.78 8.17 -8.28
C SER A 11 -2.45 7.31 -7.24
N GLN A 12 -2.22 7.66 -5.99
CA GLN A 12 -2.83 7.01 -4.84
C GLN A 12 -4.32 7.34 -4.98
N GLU A 13 -5.05 6.51 -5.73
CA GLU A 13 -6.51 6.57 -5.75
C GLU A 13 -6.95 6.49 -4.30
N ALA A 14 -7.75 7.46 -3.88
CA ALA A 14 -8.11 7.70 -2.50
C ALA A 14 -8.49 6.37 -1.84
N PHE A 15 -7.65 5.93 -0.89
CA PHE A 15 -7.88 4.69 -0.18
C PHE A 15 -9.24 4.81 0.52
N HIS A 16 -10.22 4.01 0.11
CA HIS A 16 -11.56 3.95 0.74
C HIS A 16 -11.50 3.22 2.11
N GLY A 17 -10.44 3.43 2.87
CA GLY A 17 -10.33 2.98 4.25
C GLY A 17 -10.86 4.05 5.19
N VAL A 18 -11.27 3.63 6.39
CA VAL A 18 -11.64 4.56 7.46
C VAL A 18 -10.42 5.42 7.79
N THR A 19 -10.55 6.74 7.62
CA THR A 19 -9.51 7.67 8.07
C THR A 19 -9.61 7.80 9.59
N ASP A 20 -8.50 7.53 10.29
CA ASP A 20 -8.40 7.54 11.76
C ASP A 20 -9.50 6.73 12.48
N PRO A 21 -9.53 5.40 12.30
CA PRO A 21 -10.56 4.54 12.89
C PRO A 21 -10.56 4.56 14.42
N HIS A 22 -9.48 5.01 15.05
CA HIS A 22 -9.36 5.08 16.50
C HIS A 22 -10.11 6.25 17.14
N ALA A 23 -10.47 7.26 16.34
CA ALA A 23 -11.28 8.39 16.77
C ALA A 23 -12.80 8.12 16.69
N LEU A 24 -13.20 7.02 16.03
CA LEU A 24 -14.60 6.65 15.81
C LEU A 24 -15.07 5.60 16.81
N SER A 25 -16.38 5.57 17.05
CA SER A 25 -17.01 4.44 17.73
C SER A 25 -16.96 3.18 16.86
N ALA A 26 -17.06 2.01 17.50
CA ALA A 26 -17.10 0.75 16.78
C ALA A 26 -18.25 0.69 15.76
N GLN A 27 -19.43 1.26 16.09
CA GLN A 27 -20.57 1.29 15.16
C GLN A 27 -20.28 2.12 13.91
N GLU A 28 -19.70 3.30 14.06
CA GLU A 28 -19.34 4.16 12.93
C GLU A 28 -18.30 3.50 12.01
N VAL A 29 -17.34 2.77 12.59
CA VAL A 29 -16.36 1.99 11.82
C VAL A 29 -17.05 0.86 11.03
N MET A 30 -18.00 0.15 11.65
CA MET A 30 -18.75 -0.93 11.00
C MET A 30 -19.63 -0.41 9.86
N ASP A 31 -20.33 0.70 10.08
CA ASP A 31 -21.16 1.34 9.06
C ASP A 31 -20.32 1.83 7.88
N HIS A 32 -19.14 2.42 8.16
CA HIS A 32 -18.23 2.88 7.12
C HIS A 32 -17.64 1.73 6.30
N LEU A 33 -17.32 0.62 6.95
CA LEU A 33 -16.74 -0.56 6.30
C LEU A 33 -17.80 -1.51 5.73
N ASP A 34 -19.09 -1.22 5.91
CA ASP A 34 -20.23 -2.07 5.54
C ASP A 34 -19.96 -3.55 5.92
N VAL A 35 -19.79 -3.79 7.23
CA VAL A 35 -19.44 -5.12 7.77
C VAL A 35 -20.27 -5.45 9.00
N ASP A 36 -20.75 -6.70 9.08
CA ASP A 36 -21.41 -7.24 10.25
C ASP A 36 -20.36 -7.73 11.27
N PRO A 37 -20.39 -7.30 12.54
CA PRO A 37 -19.43 -7.72 13.56
C PRO A 37 -19.52 -9.20 13.95
N HIS A 38 -20.68 -9.84 13.77
CA HIS A 38 -20.92 -11.21 14.18
C HIS A 38 -20.62 -12.21 13.08
N THR A 39 -20.85 -11.82 11.82
CA THR A 39 -20.69 -12.71 10.66
C THR A 39 -19.52 -12.33 9.75
N GLY A 40 -19.01 -11.11 9.87
CA GLY A 40 -17.92 -10.60 9.04
C GLY A 40 -18.34 -10.35 7.60
N LEU A 41 -17.35 -10.33 6.69
CA LEU A 41 -17.59 -10.24 5.26
C LEU A 41 -17.84 -11.61 4.65
N GLN A 42 -18.72 -11.66 3.67
CA GLN A 42 -18.88 -12.85 2.83
C GLN A 42 -17.64 -13.03 1.94
N CYS A 43 -17.31 -14.28 1.58
CA CYS A 43 -16.11 -14.59 0.78
C CYS A 43 -16.03 -13.77 -0.50
N ALA A 44 -17.13 -13.64 -1.24
CA ALA A 44 -17.19 -12.85 -2.47
C ALA A 44 -16.88 -11.35 -2.25
N GLN A 45 -17.33 -10.78 -1.13
CA GLN A 45 -17.03 -9.39 -0.77
C GLN A 45 -15.55 -9.23 -0.40
N ALA A 46 -14.98 -10.18 0.34
CA ALA A 46 -13.57 -10.18 0.70
C ALA A 46 -12.67 -10.28 -0.54
N ASP A 47 -13.02 -11.16 -1.49
CA ASP A 47 -12.29 -11.31 -2.75
C ASP A 47 -12.37 -10.04 -3.60
N ALA A 48 -13.55 -9.44 -3.73
CA ALA A 48 -13.73 -8.17 -4.45
C ALA A 48 -12.91 -7.03 -3.82
N ARG A 49 -12.89 -6.92 -2.47
CA ARG A 49 -12.06 -5.93 -1.77
C ARG A 49 -10.57 -6.19 -1.99
N ARG A 50 -10.13 -7.45 -1.98
CA ARG A 50 -8.73 -7.82 -2.24
C ARG A 50 -8.30 -7.50 -3.67
N GLU A 51 -9.17 -7.73 -4.65
CA GLU A 51 -8.91 -7.37 -6.05
C GLU A 51 -8.80 -5.85 -6.23
N HIS A 52 -9.64 -5.09 -5.54
CA HIS A 52 -9.64 -3.63 -5.61
C HIS A 52 -8.43 -2.98 -4.90
N VAL A 53 -8.13 -3.39 -3.67
CA VAL A 53 -7.08 -2.76 -2.83
C VAL A 53 -5.70 -3.37 -3.10
N GLY A 54 -5.65 -4.65 -3.46
CA GLY A 54 -4.44 -5.44 -3.55
C GLY A 54 -4.12 -6.21 -2.25
N PRO A 55 -3.01 -6.97 -2.25
CA PRO A 55 -2.61 -7.76 -1.09
C PRO A 55 -2.18 -6.86 0.08
N ASN A 56 -2.49 -7.27 1.31
CA ASN A 56 -1.95 -6.65 2.54
C ASN A 56 -0.48 -7.06 2.75
N LYS A 57 0.38 -6.63 1.82
CA LYS A 57 1.82 -6.86 1.85
C LYS A 57 2.51 -5.60 1.34
N LEU A 58 3.55 -5.17 2.04
CA LEU A 58 4.43 -4.12 1.53
C LEU A 58 5.12 -4.59 0.25
N PRO A 59 5.33 -3.70 -0.73
CA PRO A 59 6.13 -4.03 -1.90
C PRO A 59 7.54 -4.41 -1.48
N ASP A 60 8.11 -5.41 -2.13
CA ASP A 60 9.52 -5.73 -1.92
C ASP A 60 10.38 -4.53 -2.30
N PRO A 61 11.40 -4.18 -1.49
CA PRO A 61 12.26 -3.07 -1.81
C PRO A 61 12.91 -3.33 -3.16
N ALA A 62 13.02 -2.29 -3.99
CA ALA A 62 13.71 -2.39 -5.26
C ALA A 62 15.14 -2.89 -5.01
N ARG A 63 15.45 -4.09 -5.49
CA ARG A 63 16.78 -4.66 -5.34
C ARG A 63 17.63 -4.21 -6.50
N ALA A 64 18.67 -3.42 -6.21
CA ALA A 64 19.79 -3.31 -7.14
C ALA A 64 20.43 -4.70 -7.28
N THR A 65 20.72 -5.12 -8.51
CA THR A 65 21.54 -6.31 -8.72
C THR A 65 22.94 -6.06 -8.15
N TRP A 66 23.53 -7.08 -7.52
CA TRP A 66 24.81 -6.98 -6.80
C TRP A 66 25.97 -6.44 -7.67
N TRP A 67 25.94 -6.70 -8.99
CA TRP A 67 26.90 -6.18 -9.95
C TRP A 67 26.78 -4.65 -10.16
N CYS A 68 25.57 -4.08 -10.10
CA CYS A 68 25.38 -2.64 -10.24
C CYS A 68 25.81 -1.86 -8.99
N ALA A 69 25.92 -2.51 -7.83
CA ALA A 69 26.33 -1.88 -6.58
C ALA A 69 27.84 -1.65 -6.49
N SER A 70 28.66 -2.42 -7.22
CA SER A 70 30.13 -2.37 -7.11
C SER A 70 30.80 -1.33 -8.02
N SER A 71 30.10 -0.77 -9.00
CA SER A 71 30.70 0.19 -9.95
C SER A 71 30.85 1.61 -9.40
N SER A 72 30.42 1.90 -8.17
CA SER A 72 30.46 3.27 -7.60
C SER A 72 31.73 3.59 -6.79
N THR A 73 32.71 2.68 -6.72
CA THR A 73 33.93 2.91 -5.93
C THR A 73 35.17 2.96 -6.83
N SER A 74 35.31 4.00 -7.64
CA SER A 74 36.59 4.41 -8.24
C SER A 74 36.48 5.82 -8.80
N THR A 75 36.56 6.82 -7.93
CA THR A 75 37.19 8.13 -8.22
C THR A 75 37.34 8.87 -6.89
N MET A 76 38.50 8.73 -6.25
CA MET A 76 39.05 9.78 -5.39
C MET A 76 40.56 9.60 -5.25
N SER A 77 41.27 10.51 -5.94
CA SER A 77 42.68 10.93 -5.87
C SER A 77 43.77 9.92 -6.22
#